data_AF-A0A8H4FNL9-F1
#
_entry.id   AF-A0A8H4FNL9-F1
#
_cell.length_a   1.000
_cell.length_b   1.000
_cell.length_c   1.000
_cell.angle_alpha   90.00
_cell.angle_beta   90.00
_cell.angle_gamma   90.00
#
_symmetry.space_group_name_H-M   'P 1'
#
loop_
_entity.id
_entity.type
_entity.pdbx_description
1 polymer ?
#
loop_
_entity_poly.entity_id
_entity_poly.type
_entity_poly.pdbx_seq_one_letter_code
_entity_poly.pdbx_strand_id
1 'polypeptide(L)'
;MVNIREAARAAITAYGLATEKGGNASVPLQEVAASLAAFYLTNFTSFTLGEVTVLPDDPVPGVFKQLRLLNQSGIGTDIRPRGGRVEVVSAESAICFVTFEIYPKARKIDKWSWTNVYGFRLEHGRSNGLDGGWEFTNADQEYGSLLQRVPNFYAGGQVG
;
A
#
# COMPACT_ATOMS: atom_id res chain seq x y z
N MET A 1 -13.02 -25.43 1.06
CA MET A 1 -13.53 -24.15 1.57
C MET A 1 -12.32 -23.32 1.99
N VAL A 2 -12.20 -22.09 1.51
CA VAL A 2 -11.04 -21.23 1.83
C VAL A 2 -11.16 -20.72 3.26
N ASN A 3 -10.07 -20.75 4.03
CA ASN A 3 -10.03 -20.11 5.33
C ASN A 3 -9.71 -18.62 5.13
N ILE A 4 -10.73 -17.75 5.25
CA ILE A 4 -10.62 -16.31 4.97
C ILE A 4 -9.56 -15.62 5.82
N ARG A 5 -9.38 -16.05 7.08
CA ARG A 5 -8.34 -15.47 7.93
C ARG A 5 -6.95 -15.75 7.37
N GLU A 6 -6.70 -16.96 6.91
CA GLU A 6 -5.40 -17.34 6.34
C GLU A 6 -5.19 -16.73 4.95
N ALA A 7 -6.23 -16.68 4.10
CA ALA A 7 -6.18 -16.02 2.81
C ALA A 7 -5.86 -14.51 2.94
N ALA A 8 -6.55 -13.83 3.86
CA ALA A 8 -6.28 -12.42 4.16
C ALA A 8 -4.87 -12.21 4.73
N ARG A 9 -4.39 -13.09 5.62
CA ARG A 9 -3.01 -13.06 6.14
C ARG A 9 -1.98 -13.24 5.03
N ALA A 10 -2.21 -14.18 4.11
CA ALA A 10 -1.36 -14.39 2.95
C ALA A 10 -1.30 -13.13 2.08
N ALA A 11 -2.43 -12.46 1.85
CA ALA A 11 -2.48 -11.19 1.14
C ALA A 11 -1.69 -10.08 1.86
N ILE A 12 -1.80 -9.95 3.18
CA ILE A 12 -0.99 -9.01 3.99
C ILE A 12 0.51 -9.27 3.78
N THR A 13 0.95 -10.52 3.95
CA THR A 13 2.35 -10.90 3.82
C THR A 13 2.86 -10.63 2.42
N ALA A 14 2.15 -11.10 1.38
CA ALA A 14 2.56 -10.94 0.00
C ALA A 14 2.57 -9.48 -0.45
N TYR A 15 1.58 -8.68 -0.03
CA TYR A 15 1.53 -7.25 -0.33
C TYR A 15 2.68 -6.50 0.37
N GLY A 16 2.94 -6.82 1.63
CA GLY A 16 4.08 -6.28 2.38
C GLY A 16 5.43 -6.57 1.70
N LEU A 17 5.64 -7.79 1.22
CA LEU A 17 6.85 -8.16 0.46
C LEU A 17 6.95 -7.41 -0.88
N ALA A 18 5.82 -7.18 -1.56
CA ALA A 18 5.78 -6.36 -2.77
C ALA A 18 6.16 -4.91 -2.48
N THR A 19 5.70 -4.35 -1.37
CA THR A 19 6.05 -3.00 -0.88
C THR A 19 7.54 -2.88 -0.58
N GLU A 20 8.13 -3.88 0.08
CA GLU A 20 9.56 -3.89 0.47
C GLU A 20 10.50 -3.83 -0.74
N LYS A 21 10.07 -4.30 -1.92
CA LYS A 21 10.85 -4.14 -3.17
C LYS A 21 11.18 -2.67 -3.47
N GLY A 22 10.37 -1.72 -3.01
CA GLY A 22 10.61 -0.29 -3.16
C GLY A 22 11.90 0.21 -2.49
N GLY A 23 12.43 -0.52 -1.50
CA GLY A 23 13.71 -0.22 -0.86
C GLY A 23 14.93 -0.73 -1.64
N ASN A 24 14.73 -1.61 -2.63
CA ASN A 24 15.82 -2.15 -3.44
C ASN A 24 16.07 -1.25 -4.67
N ALA A 25 17.19 -0.52 -4.66
CA ALA A 25 17.57 0.38 -5.75
C ALA A 25 17.81 -0.32 -7.11
N SER A 26 17.98 -1.64 -7.13
CA SER A 26 18.11 -2.43 -8.36
C SER A 26 16.76 -2.83 -8.98
N VAL A 27 15.64 -2.62 -8.29
CA VAL A 27 14.30 -2.90 -8.83
C VAL A 27 13.70 -1.60 -9.38
N PRO A 28 13.34 -1.53 -10.67
CA PRO A 28 12.69 -0.35 -11.22
C PRO A 28 11.37 -0.04 -10.51
N LEU A 29 11.12 1.24 -10.17
CA LEU A 29 9.89 1.65 -9.49
C LEU A 29 8.61 1.28 -10.28
N GLN A 30 8.70 1.15 -11.59
CA GLN A 30 7.57 0.69 -12.42
C GLN A 30 7.22 -0.79 -12.15
N GLU A 31 8.22 -1.64 -11.90
CA GLU A 31 8.01 -3.04 -11.53
C GLU A 31 7.45 -3.17 -10.09
N VAL A 32 7.88 -2.28 -9.19
CA VAL A 32 7.29 -2.17 -7.85
C VAL A 32 5.83 -1.75 -7.96
N ALA A 33 5.52 -0.74 -8.77
CA ALA A 33 4.16 -0.29 -9.01
C ALA A 33 3.27 -1.40 -9.57
N ALA A 34 3.75 -2.14 -10.57
CA ALA A 34 3.05 -3.29 -11.13
C ALA A 34 2.83 -4.40 -10.09
N SER A 35 3.82 -4.68 -9.24
CA SER A 35 3.71 -5.67 -8.17
C SER A 35 2.63 -5.27 -7.14
N LEU A 36 2.55 -4.00 -6.77
CA LEU A 36 1.55 -3.49 -5.82
C LEU A 36 0.13 -3.46 -6.44
N ALA A 37 0.03 -2.98 -7.67
CA ALA A 37 -1.21 -2.93 -8.44
C ALA A 37 -1.88 -4.31 -8.57
N ALA A 38 -1.09 -5.38 -8.67
CA ALA A 38 -1.59 -6.75 -8.76
C ALA A 38 -2.36 -7.24 -7.52
N PHE A 39 -2.45 -6.46 -6.44
CA PHE A 39 -3.27 -6.76 -5.26
C PHE A 39 -4.62 -6.05 -5.27
N TYR A 40 -4.80 -5.04 -6.12
CA TYR A 40 -6.04 -4.29 -6.20
C TYR A 40 -7.06 -5.07 -7.01
N LEU A 41 -8.29 -5.15 -6.49
CA LEU A 41 -9.43 -5.68 -7.24
C LEU A 41 -9.96 -4.60 -8.18
N THR A 42 -10.80 -5.01 -9.14
CA THR A 42 -11.55 -4.08 -9.99
C THR A 42 -12.32 -3.08 -9.12
N ASN A 43 -12.28 -1.80 -9.51
CA ASN A 43 -12.87 -0.68 -8.76
C ASN A 43 -12.30 -0.48 -7.35
N PHE A 44 -11.03 -0.84 -7.13
CA PHE A 44 -10.37 -0.57 -5.85
C PHE A 44 -10.54 0.90 -5.45
N THR A 45 -11.02 1.12 -4.22
CA THR A 45 -11.34 2.46 -3.72
C THR A 45 -10.38 2.89 -2.62
N SER A 46 -9.71 4.02 -2.80
CA SER A 46 -8.85 4.63 -1.79
C SER A 46 -9.58 5.77 -1.09
N PHE A 47 -9.66 5.69 0.23
CA PHE A 47 -10.09 6.76 1.13
C PHE A 47 -8.85 7.43 1.72
N THR A 48 -8.73 8.74 1.59
CA THR A 48 -7.57 9.49 2.08
C THR A 48 -7.95 10.90 2.49
N LEU A 49 -7.88 11.18 3.78
CA LEU A 49 -8.12 12.49 4.41
C LEU A 49 -9.46 13.13 4.01
N GLY A 50 -10.51 12.29 3.86
CA GLY A 50 -11.85 12.71 3.44
C GLY A 50 -12.10 12.65 1.93
N GLU A 51 -11.07 12.44 1.12
CA GLU A 51 -11.18 12.24 -0.33
C GLU A 51 -11.41 10.78 -0.69
N VAL A 52 -12.10 10.57 -1.82
CA VAL A 52 -12.41 9.25 -2.37
C VAL A 52 -11.85 9.15 -3.79
N THR A 53 -11.01 8.15 -4.04
CA THR A 53 -10.48 7.85 -5.38
C THR A 53 -10.77 6.40 -5.74
N VAL A 54 -11.55 6.19 -6.78
CA VAL A 54 -11.72 4.86 -7.40
C VAL A 54 -10.65 4.71 -8.47
N LEU A 55 -9.83 3.67 -8.37
CA LEU A 55 -8.75 3.44 -9.33
C LEU A 55 -9.32 2.91 -10.66
N PRO A 56 -8.72 3.30 -11.80
CA PRO A 56 -9.07 2.74 -13.09
C PRO A 56 -8.64 1.27 -13.21
N ASP A 57 -9.09 0.59 -14.27
CA ASP A 57 -8.76 -0.82 -14.56
C ASP A 57 -7.25 -1.09 -14.60
N ASP A 58 -6.45 -0.14 -15.10
CA ASP A 58 -4.99 -0.16 -14.98
C ASP A 58 -4.51 0.86 -13.93
N PRO A 59 -4.31 0.42 -12.67
CA PRO A 59 -3.83 1.29 -11.60
C PRO A 59 -2.32 1.54 -11.63
N VAL A 60 -1.54 0.84 -12.46
CA VAL A 60 -0.07 0.90 -12.45
C VAL A 60 0.47 2.33 -12.62
N PRO A 61 -0.04 3.16 -13.56
CA PRO A 61 0.45 4.52 -13.74
C PRO A 61 0.25 5.41 -12.50
N GLY A 62 -0.86 5.22 -11.78
CA GLY A 62 -1.17 5.97 -10.55
C GLY A 62 -0.23 5.60 -9.41
N VAL A 63 -0.03 4.30 -9.18
CA VAL A 63 0.90 3.80 -8.15
C VAL A 63 2.33 4.24 -8.47
N PHE A 64 2.75 4.15 -9.74
CA PHE A 64 4.08 4.60 -10.16
C PHE A 64 4.29 6.09 -9.91
N LYS A 65 3.28 6.93 -10.19
CA LYS A 65 3.33 8.36 -9.90
C LYS A 65 3.54 8.62 -8.40
N GLN A 66 2.84 7.91 -7.52
CA GLN A 66 2.99 8.04 -6.07
C GLN A 66 4.40 7.64 -5.60
N LEU A 67 4.92 6.50 -6.06
CA LEU A 67 6.29 6.05 -5.73
C LEU A 67 7.34 7.05 -6.21
N ARG A 68 7.16 7.64 -7.40
CA ARG A 68 8.02 8.71 -7.89
C ARG A 68 7.98 9.94 -6.98
N LEU A 69 6.81 10.40 -6.56
CA LEU A 69 6.68 11.55 -5.66
C LEU A 69 7.36 11.30 -4.32
N LEU A 70 7.18 10.11 -3.72
CA LEU A 70 7.89 9.71 -2.51
C LEU A 70 9.41 9.78 -2.69
N ASN A 71 9.93 9.22 -3.79
CA ASN A 71 11.37 9.25 -4.06
C ASN A 71 11.90 10.67 -4.33
N GLN A 72 11.15 11.49 -5.08
CA GLN A 72 11.52 12.87 -5.43
C GLN A 72 11.43 13.85 -4.25
N SER A 73 10.55 13.57 -3.29
CA SER A 73 10.43 14.36 -2.06
C SER A 73 11.65 14.20 -1.14
N GLY A 74 12.49 13.19 -1.34
CA GLY A 74 13.61 12.85 -0.46
C GLY A 74 13.25 11.89 0.67
N ILE A 75 11.98 11.50 0.80
CA ILE A 75 11.53 10.41 1.68
C ILE A 75 12.03 9.06 1.15
N GLY A 76 11.90 8.76 -0.14
CA GLY A 76 12.26 7.44 -0.68
C GLY A 76 11.15 6.41 -0.53
N THR A 77 11.44 5.17 -0.92
CA THR A 77 10.45 4.09 -1.08
C THR A 77 10.81 2.81 -0.32
N ASP A 78 11.79 2.86 0.59
CA ASP A 78 12.08 1.74 1.52
C ASP A 78 11.00 1.67 2.59
N ILE A 79 9.95 0.92 2.29
CA ILE A 79 8.79 0.71 3.15
C ILE A 79 8.70 -0.77 3.46
N ARG A 80 8.68 -1.12 4.75
CA ARG A 80 8.73 -2.52 5.20
C ARG A 80 7.49 -2.88 5.98
N PRO A 81 6.95 -4.10 5.82
CA PRO A 81 5.83 -4.55 6.62
C PRO A 81 6.26 -4.76 8.08
N ARG A 82 5.41 -4.34 9.02
CA ARG A 82 5.56 -4.58 10.47
C ARG A 82 4.53 -5.58 11.01
N GLY A 83 3.77 -6.19 10.10
CA GLY A 83 2.71 -7.13 10.40
C GLY A 83 1.32 -6.52 10.20
N GLY A 84 0.31 -7.23 10.69
CA GLY A 84 -1.06 -6.78 10.60
C GLY A 84 -2.01 -7.69 11.36
N ARG A 85 -3.25 -7.23 11.53
CA ARG A 85 -4.34 -8.00 12.12
C ARG A 85 -5.49 -8.13 11.14
N VAL A 86 -6.21 -9.25 11.25
CA VAL A 86 -7.35 -9.59 10.39
C VAL A 86 -8.60 -9.75 11.25
N GLU A 87 -9.65 -9.02 10.90
CA GLU A 87 -11.00 -9.19 11.41
C GLU A 87 -11.86 -9.81 10.32
N VAL A 88 -12.26 -11.07 10.51
CA VAL A 88 -13.12 -11.77 9.54
C VAL A 88 -14.51 -11.16 9.61
N VAL A 89 -15.04 -10.75 8.45
CA VAL A 89 -16.38 -10.16 8.31
C VAL A 89 -17.37 -11.23 7.88
N SER A 90 -16.98 -12.09 6.94
CA SER A 90 -17.83 -13.14 6.39
C SER A 90 -17.01 -14.32 5.88
N ALA A 91 -17.67 -15.30 5.27
CA ALA A 91 -17.01 -16.40 4.57
C ALA A 91 -16.26 -15.97 3.29
N GLU A 92 -16.35 -14.70 2.89
CA GLU A 92 -15.74 -14.18 1.65
C GLU A 92 -14.96 -12.86 1.86
N SER A 93 -14.98 -12.29 3.07
CA SER A 93 -14.38 -10.98 3.31
C SER A 93 -13.83 -10.79 4.72
N ALA A 94 -12.85 -9.89 4.83
CA ALA A 94 -12.24 -9.49 6.08
C ALA A 94 -11.78 -8.02 6.03
N ILE A 95 -11.64 -7.39 7.20
CA ILE A 95 -10.94 -6.13 7.37
C ILE A 95 -9.51 -6.41 7.85
N CYS A 96 -8.54 -5.85 7.15
CA CYS A 96 -7.12 -6.04 7.40
C CYS A 96 -6.49 -4.72 7.83
N PHE A 97 -5.84 -4.71 8.98
CA PHE A 97 -5.07 -3.57 9.46
C PHE A 97 -3.62 -3.89 9.21
N VAL A 98 -3.00 -3.21 8.25
CA VAL A 98 -1.63 -3.51 7.80
C VAL A 98 -0.71 -2.38 8.23
N THR A 99 0.28 -2.71 9.05
CA THR A 99 1.25 -1.75 9.57
C THR A 99 2.51 -1.78 8.73
N PHE A 100 2.96 -0.61 8.31
CA PHE A 100 4.19 -0.39 7.56
C PHE A 100 5.14 0.51 8.36
N GLU A 101 6.43 0.42 8.06
CA GLU A 101 7.46 1.35 8.53
C GLU A 101 8.30 1.81 7.34
N ILE A 102 8.44 3.12 7.17
CA ILE A 102 9.30 3.69 6.12
C ILE A 102 10.65 4.08 6.69
N TYR A 103 11.70 3.86 5.90
CA TYR A 103 13.09 4.18 6.17
C TYR A 103 13.51 5.32 5.24
N PRO A 104 13.44 6.59 5.69
CA PRO A 104 13.66 7.71 4.82
C PRO A 104 15.08 7.76 4.24
N LYS A 105 15.19 8.13 2.97
CA LYS A 105 16.49 8.37 2.31
C LYS A 105 17.20 9.58 2.91
N ALA A 106 16.45 10.63 3.26
CA ALA A 106 17.00 11.82 3.89
C ALA A 106 17.32 11.57 5.37
N ARG A 107 18.59 11.76 5.73
CA ARG A 107 19.12 11.50 7.09
C ARG A 107 18.50 12.33 8.22
N LYS A 108 17.83 13.43 7.88
CA LYS A 108 17.22 14.38 8.82
C LYS A 108 15.79 14.00 9.23
N ILE A 109 15.26 12.91 8.70
CA ILE A 109 13.91 12.43 9.00
C ILE A 109 14.00 11.05 9.61
N ASP A 110 13.51 10.93 10.83
CA ASP A 110 13.38 9.65 11.51
C ASP A 110 12.40 8.75 10.76
N LYS A 111 12.70 7.45 10.77
CA LYS A 111 11.73 6.43 10.35
C LYS A 111 10.44 6.56 11.15
N TRP A 112 9.32 6.21 10.52
CA TRP A 112 8.03 6.18 11.19
C TRP A 112 7.18 5.02 10.69
N SER A 113 6.19 4.65 11.49
CA SER A 113 5.23 3.61 11.17
C SER A 113 3.82 4.19 11.05
N TRP A 114 3.01 3.56 10.21
CA TRP A 114 1.58 3.82 10.10
C TRP A 114 0.83 2.52 9.84
N THR A 115 -0.48 2.54 10.03
CA THR A 115 -1.38 1.44 9.74
C THR A 115 -2.44 1.92 8.78
N ASN A 116 -2.57 1.22 7.66
CA ASN A 116 -3.69 1.38 6.73
C ASN A 116 -4.73 0.29 6.98
N VAL A 117 -5.99 0.60 6.67
CA VAL A 117 -7.10 -0.37 6.76
C VAL A 117 -7.47 -0.80 5.37
N TYR A 118 -7.40 -2.10 5.07
CA TYR A 118 -7.77 -2.66 3.78
C TYR A 118 -9.00 -3.57 3.89
N GLY A 119 -9.89 -3.48 2.92
CA GLY A 119 -10.95 -4.47 2.72
C GLY A 119 -10.42 -5.65 1.91
N PHE A 120 -10.30 -6.82 2.52
CA PHE A 120 -10.01 -8.06 1.80
C PHE A 120 -11.30 -8.67 1.25
N ARG A 121 -11.26 -9.10 0.00
CA ARG A 121 -12.34 -9.86 -0.63
C ARG A 121 -11.76 -11.06 -1.38
N LEU A 122 -12.42 -12.21 -1.22
CA LEU A 122 -12.15 -13.43 -1.96
C LEU A 122 -12.41 -13.19 -3.46
N GLU A 123 -11.46 -13.57 -4.30
CA GLU A 123 -11.61 -13.53 -5.75
C GLU A 123 -10.78 -14.68 -6.33
N HIS A 124 -11.46 -15.64 -6.93
CA HIS A 124 -10.83 -16.84 -7.47
C HIS A 124 -10.16 -16.58 -8.82
N GLY A 125 -9.11 -17.36 -9.12
CA GLY A 125 -8.47 -17.34 -10.44
C GLY A 125 -7.51 -16.17 -10.67
N ARG A 126 -7.08 -15.48 -9.60
CA ARG A 126 -6.08 -14.41 -9.70
C ARG A 126 -4.73 -14.94 -10.18
N SER A 127 -4.10 -14.19 -11.08
CA SER A 127 -2.81 -14.54 -11.68
C SER A 127 -1.63 -14.52 -10.70
N ASN A 128 -1.78 -13.87 -9.55
CA ASN A 128 -0.76 -13.79 -8.51
C ASN A 128 -0.76 -14.98 -7.53
N GLY A 129 -1.65 -15.97 -7.74
CA GLY A 129 -1.74 -17.18 -6.92
C GLY A 129 -2.36 -16.98 -5.54
N LEU A 130 -2.96 -15.81 -5.27
CA LEU A 130 -3.70 -15.54 -4.03
C LEU A 130 -5.20 -15.79 -4.21
N ASP A 131 -5.87 -16.15 -3.12
CA ASP A 131 -7.32 -16.40 -3.09
C ASP A 131 -8.18 -15.11 -3.12
N GLY A 132 -7.55 -13.93 -3.13
CA GLY A 132 -8.25 -12.65 -3.09
C GLY A 132 -7.31 -11.45 -3.14
N GLY A 133 -7.87 -10.27 -2.91
CA GLY A 133 -7.15 -9.00 -2.98
C GLY A 133 -7.84 -7.89 -2.20
N TRP A 134 -7.35 -6.67 -2.41
CA TRP A 134 -7.87 -5.46 -1.77
C TRP A 134 -8.98 -4.83 -2.60
N GLU A 135 -10.14 -4.66 -1.99
CA GLU A 135 -11.27 -3.92 -2.56
C GLU A 135 -11.19 -2.43 -2.21
N PHE A 136 -10.65 -2.08 -1.05
CA PHE A 136 -10.46 -0.69 -0.67
C PHE A 136 -9.30 -0.52 0.31
N THR A 137 -8.87 0.74 0.51
CA THR A 137 -7.99 1.16 1.62
C THR A 137 -8.50 2.44 2.28
N ASN A 138 -8.29 2.57 3.59
CA ASN A 138 -8.19 3.87 4.26
C ASN A 138 -6.72 4.11 4.60
N ALA A 139 -6.16 5.20 4.06
CA ALA A 139 -4.76 5.57 4.17
C ALA A 139 -4.53 6.87 4.96
N ASP A 140 -5.46 7.25 5.83
CA ASP A 140 -5.41 8.54 6.53
C ASP A 140 -4.17 8.67 7.42
N GLN A 141 -3.79 7.60 8.12
CA GLN A 141 -2.60 7.62 8.98
C GLN A 141 -1.31 7.76 8.16
N GLU A 142 -1.23 7.12 6.99
CA GLU A 142 -0.10 7.25 6.06
C GLU A 142 0.08 8.71 5.64
N TYR A 143 -0.95 9.27 5.02
CA TYR A 143 -0.86 10.59 4.42
C TYR A 143 -0.85 11.70 5.46
N GLY A 144 -1.57 11.55 6.58
CA GLY A 144 -1.46 12.48 7.71
C GLY A 144 -0.03 12.55 8.25
N SER A 145 0.64 11.40 8.40
CA SER A 145 2.04 11.35 8.86
C SER A 145 3.02 11.89 7.81
N LEU A 146 2.77 11.61 6.53
CA LEU A 146 3.58 12.12 5.42
C LEU A 146 3.51 13.65 5.31
N LEU A 147 2.31 14.22 5.37
CA LEU A 147 2.09 15.66 5.19
C LEU A 147 2.63 16.49 6.36
N GLN A 148 2.77 15.91 7.56
CA GLN A 148 3.51 16.56 8.66
C GLN A 148 5.00 16.78 8.35
N ARG A 149 5.58 15.93 7.49
CA ARG A 149 7.01 15.94 7.13
C ARG A 149 7.26 16.66 5.80
N VAL A 150 6.34 16.53 4.86
CA VAL A 150 6.38 17.18 3.55
C VAL A 150 5.01 17.82 3.27
N PRO A 151 4.72 19.02 3.82
CA PRO A 151 3.39 19.64 3.70
C PRO A 151 2.92 19.87 2.26
N ASN A 152 3.85 20.19 1.36
CA ASN A 152 3.57 20.46 -0.05
C ASN A 152 3.79 19.23 -0.95
N PHE A 153 3.66 18.01 -0.41
CA PHE A 153 4.00 16.75 -1.11
C PHE A 153 3.41 16.65 -2.53
N TYR A 154 2.11 16.92 -2.68
CA TYR A 154 1.44 16.84 -3.98
C TYR A 154 1.85 17.93 -4.98
N ALA A 155 2.42 19.03 -4.50
CA ALA A 155 2.98 20.10 -5.31
C ALA A 155 4.48 19.89 -5.61
N GLY A 156 5.03 18.71 -5.32
CA GLY A 156 6.46 18.39 -5.51
C GLY A 156 7.35 18.86 -4.37
N GLY A 157 6.78 19.09 -3.18
CA GLY A 157 7.52 19.45 -1.98
C GLY A 157 8.62 18.43 -1.65
N GLN A 158 9.70 18.94 -1.07
CA GLN A 158 10.84 18.14 -0.63
C GLN A 158 11.03 18.28 0.87
N VAL A 159 11.71 17.30 1.45
CA VAL A 159 12.18 17.32 2.83
C VAL A 159 13.12 18.53 3.03
N GLY A 160 12.62 19.53 3.78
CA GLY A 160 13.32 20.79 4.10
C GLY A 160 14.56 20.58 4.94
#